data_AF-A0AAJ7UJJ0-F1
#
_entry.id   AF-A0AAJ7UJJ0-F1
#
_cell.length_a   1.000
_cell.length_b   1.000
_cell.length_c   1.000
_cell.angle_alpha   90.00
_cell.angle_beta   90.00
_cell.angle_gamma   90.00
#
_symmetry.space_group_name_H-M   'P 1'
#
loop_
_entity.id
_entity.type
_entity.pdbx_description
1 polymer ?
#
loop_
_entity_poly.entity_id
_entity_poly.type
_entity_poly.pdbx_seq_one_letter_code
_entity_poly.pdbx_strand_id
1 'polypeptide(L)'
;MHKVADCIGDGMGALCEPCPRGRFMDRDSQEEVCSQCSSCGPGEEVAVNCSVAQDTVCRCTEGLKRDDDSGFCLPEEPRSDAIVVALATILGFVLTGVLLYILCLKMKLKGSTFKKMLKRPDTTHTNNEHDENLPIVIVQNEHEVTQGVQRSNESSETMQQIRVNKENLKAWLGADPSAFLEHLNGFKLIPRHVHQAAVDKGGEESVELVLDHFISQGEARCEALWDALYSVRKQYVQLWKWIQTHGEALRAIRDKESDLKRWIARDPKHLLLQLMSRGQIPNELFTEAKGIRDGVECTELLLNFFKERGNDDCLKLLFALQAVQNDYPGLKEWLGGLDFLRRLSNKSPLVLNKYSDFVLRDKIRFKTRELLVALRDDLTPLLSQLQIRNILTDNSVRAVKEMQARQGSEKATQHMVELVMARGRPRVKQFWEALWDLRESYPDLENVFEKF
;
A
#
# COMPACT_ATOMS: atom_id res chain seq x y z
N MET A 1 22.73 40.14 5.76
CA MET A 1 23.24 41.12 6.76
C MET A 1 22.62 40.76 8.10
N HIS A 2 23.30 40.96 9.23
CA HIS A 2 22.74 40.69 10.56
C HIS A 2 22.34 41.98 11.26
N LYS A 3 21.34 41.87 12.15
CA LYS A 3 20.84 43.00 12.93
C LYS A 3 21.84 43.35 14.03
N VAL A 4 22.16 44.64 14.15
CA VAL A 4 23.07 45.19 15.18
C VAL A 4 22.29 46.01 16.21
N ALA A 5 21.23 46.70 15.77
CA ALA A 5 20.35 47.44 16.66
C ALA A 5 18.91 47.46 16.13
N ASP A 6 17.95 47.42 17.06
CA ASP A 6 16.52 47.59 16.76
C ASP A 6 16.17 49.04 16.36
N CYS A 7 14.98 49.24 15.81
CA CYS A 7 14.48 50.55 15.43
C CYS A 7 14.35 51.48 16.65
N ILE A 8 14.83 52.72 16.51
CA ILE A 8 14.85 53.73 17.59
C ILE A 8 13.52 54.53 17.65
N GLY A 9 12.61 54.32 16.70
CA GLY A 9 11.28 54.94 16.65
C GLY A 9 10.46 54.51 15.42
N ASP A 10 9.18 54.86 15.42
CA ASP A 10 8.25 54.51 14.34
C ASP A 10 8.71 55.07 12.98
N GLY A 11 8.81 54.19 11.98
CA GLY A 11 9.24 54.55 10.62
C GLY A 11 10.76 54.52 10.38
N MET A 12 11.58 54.23 11.39
CA MET A 12 13.03 54.03 11.22
C MET A 12 13.38 52.53 11.10
N GLY A 13 14.19 52.17 10.10
CA GLY A 13 14.65 50.80 9.90
C GLY A 13 15.68 50.35 10.96
N ALA A 14 15.75 49.05 11.22
CA ALA A 14 16.79 48.46 12.06
C ALA A 14 18.18 48.63 11.44
N LEU A 15 19.21 48.80 12.26
CA LEU A 15 20.60 48.90 11.79
C LEU A 15 21.14 47.49 11.52
N CYS A 16 21.56 47.24 10.29
CA CYS A 16 22.08 45.95 9.85
C CYS A 16 23.50 46.07 9.27
N GLU A 17 24.36 45.11 9.59
CA GLU A 17 25.74 45.05 9.10
C GLU A 17 26.02 43.77 8.28
N PRO A 18 27.02 43.78 7.38
CA PRO A 18 27.44 42.58 6.65
C PRO A 18 27.94 41.49 7.61
N CYS A 19 27.73 40.22 7.25
CA CYS A 19 28.26 39.12 8.04
C CYS A 19 29.80 39.18 8.10
N PRO A 20 30.40 38.86 9.27
CA PRO A 20 31.85 38.78 9.41
C PRO A 20 32.41 37.65 8.52
N ARG A 21 33.71 37.73 8.21
CA ARG A 21 34.38 36.76 7.33
C ARG A 21 34.19 35.32 7.82
N GLY A 22 33.90 34.41 6.89
CA GLY A 22 33.63 33.00 7.18
C GLY A 22 32.22 32.73 7.71
N ARG A 23 31.30 33.69 7.56
CA ARG A 23 29.88 33.54 7.87
C ARG A 23 28.98 34.08 6.76
N PHE A 24 27.78 33.52 6.64
CA PHE A 24 26.78 33.89 5.64
C PHE A 24 25.39 34.04 6.27
N MET A 25 24.50 34.74 5.56
CA MET A 25 23.08 34.81 5.85
C MET A 25 22.30 34.81 4.54
N ASP A 26 21.58 33.74 4.27
CA ASP A 26 20.86 33.47 3.01
C ASP A 26 19.49 34.15 2.91
N ARG A 27 19.09 34.88 3.96
CA ARG A 27 17.83 35.61 4.05
C ARG A 27 18.05 37.01 4.57
N ASP A 28 17.23 37.94 4.12
CA ASP A 28 17.05 39.25 4.74
C ASP A 28 16.21 39.10 6.01
N SER A 29 16.75 38.42 7.01
CA SER A 29 16.11 38.22 8.30
C SER A 29 16.69 39.17 9.34
N GLN A 30 15.85 39.68 10.25
CA GLN A 30 16.23 40.52 11.40
C GLN A 30 17.02 39.75 12.48
N GLU A 31 17.69 38.67 12.10
CA GLU A 31 18.46 37.79 12.97
C GLU A 31 19.76 38.47 13.40
N GLU A 32 20.15 38.27 14.65
CA GLU A 32 21.33 38.91 15.25
C GLU A 32 22.63 38.17 14.94
N VAL A 33 22.55 36.92 14.46
CA VAL A 33 23.71 36.02 14.30
C VAL A 33 23.76 35.40 12.89
N CYS A 34 24.90 35.55 12.21
CA CYS A 34 25.16 34.89 10.92
C CYS A 34 25.59 33.42 11.10
N SER A 35 25.22 32.59 10.14
CA SER A 35 25.59 31.16 10.06
C SER A 35 27.04 30.98 9.64
N GLN A 36 27.71 29.97 10.18
CA GLN A 36 29.10 29.68 9.82
C GLN A 36 29.17 28.92 8.48
N CYS A 37 30.13 29.29 7.63
CA CYS A 37 30.28 28.64 6.33
C CYS A 37 30.70 27.17 6.50
N SER A 38 30.12 26.28 5.70
CA SER A 38 30.51 24.88 5.61
C SER A 38 31.83 24.69 4.86
N SER A 39 32.50 23.58 5.12
CA SER A 39 33.72 23.13 4.43
C SER A 39 33.44 21.85 3.65
N CYS A 40 34.00 21.73 2.44
CA CYS A 40 33.79 20.54 1.61
C CYS A 40 34.48 19.29 2.17
N GLY A 41 33.83 18.14 1.99
CA GLY A 41 34.29 16.85 2.49
C GLY A 41 35.37 16.19 1.59
N PRO A 42 35.83 14.99 1.97
CA PRO A 42 36.79 14.23 1.16
C PRO A 42 36.21 13.87 -0.22
N GLY A 43 36.95 14.17 -1.29
CA GLY A 43 36.52 13.91 -2.68
C GLY A 43 35.60 14.99 -3.27
N GLU A 44 35.41 16.09 -2.54
CA GLU A 44 34.65 17.26 -2.98
C GLU A 44 35.58 18.46 -3.19
N GLU A 45 35.21 19.30 -4.14
CA GLU A 45 35.83 20.60 -4.38
C GLU A 45 34.81 21.73 -4.22
N VAL A 46 35.31 22.91 -3.89
CA VAL A 46 34.48 24.10 -3.72
C VAL A 46 33.98 24.55 -5.10
N ALA A 47 32.68 24.36 -5.33
CA ALA A 47 32.01 24.84 -6.54
C ALA A 47 31.72 26.34 -6.44
N VAL A 48 31.32 26.80 -5.26
CA VAL A 48 31.04 28.20 -4.96
C VAL A 48 31.64 28.54 -3.61
N ASN A 49 32.49 29.57 -3.59
CA ASN A 49 33.07 30.09 -2.34
C ASN A 49 32.00 30.72 -1.46
N CYS A 50 32.16 30.58 -0.14
CA CYS A 50 31.27 31.25 0.80
C CYS A 50 31.28 32.77 0.61
N SER A 51 30.11 33.38 0.72
CA SER A 51 29.91 34.82 0.66
C SER A 51 29.02 35.28 1.82
N VAL A 52 28.86 36.59 1.98
CA VAL A 52 27.97 37.13 3.03
C VAL A 52 26.50 36.72 2.86
N ALA A 53 26.10 36.25 1.67
CA ALA A 53 24.72 35.92 1.32
C ALA A 53 24.51 34.43 0.99
N GLN A 54 25.56 33.60 0.98
CA GLN A 54 25.46 32.21 0.55
C GLN A 54 26.56 31.36 1.19
N ASP A 55 26.20 30.16 1.62
CA ASP A 55 27.15 29.16 2.12
C ASP A 55 28.12 28.67 1.02
N THR A 56 29.19 27.99 1.43
CA THR A 56 30.03 27.20 0.54
C THR A 56 29.20 26.11 -0.15
N VAL A 57 29.29 26.01 -1.48
CA VAL A 57 28.66 24.92 -2.23
C VAL A 57 29.73 23.95 -2.72
N CYS A 58 29.60 22.68 -2.37
CA CYS A 58 30.56 21.63 -2.70
C CYS A 58 30.05 20.74 -3.84
N ARG A 59 30.94 20.44 -4.80
CA ARG A 59 30.71 19.49 -5.89
C ARG A 59 31.72 18.36 -5.84
N CYS A 60 31.35 17.18 -6.33
CA CYS A 60 32.32 16.10 -6.50
C CYS A 60 33.38 16.48 -7.53
N THR A 61 34.62 16.04 -7.31
CA THR A 61 35.69 16.22 -8.29
C THR A 61 35.37 15.47 -9.59
N GLU A 62 35.92 15.95 -10.71
CA GLU A 62 35.66 15.38 -12.04
C GLU A 62 35.87 13.84 -12.06
N GLY A 63 34.87 13.12 -12.60
CA GLY A 63 34.85 11.66 -12.65
C GLY A 63 34.18 10.96 -11.46
N LEU A 64 33.74 11.70 -10.44
CA LEU A 64 32.95 11.19 -9.32
C LEU A 64 31.52 11.75 -9.36
N LYS A 65 30.54 10.92 -9.01
CA LYS A 65 29.15 11.33 -8.83
C LYS A 65 28.75 11.18 -7.37
N ARG A 66 27.99 12.14 -6.85
CA ARG A 66 27.43 12.04 -5.49
C ARG A 66 26.41 10.91 -5.48
N ASP A 67 26.66 9.91 -4.64
CA ASP A 67 25.77 8.80 -4.41
C ASP A 67 24.55 9.26 -3.60
N ASP A 68 23.35 8.95 -4.09
CA ASP A 68 22.10 9.45 -3.51
C ASP A 68 21.80 8.83 -2.13
N ASP A 69 22.36 7.64 -1.83
CA ASP A 69 22.11 6.91 -0.58
C ASP A 69 23.15 7.22 0.51
N SER A 70 24.42 7.36 0.15
CA SER A 70 25.51 7.58 1.10
C SER A 70 26.01 9.01 1.19
N GLY A 71 25.69 9.87 0.22
CA GLY A 71 26.12 11.26 0.16
C GLY A 71 27.60 11.47 -0.19
N PHE A 72 28.37 10.39 -0.41
CA PHE A 72 29.78 10.44 -0.81
C PHE A 72 29.95 10.51 -2.33
N CYS A 73 31.09 11.03 -2.78
CA CYS A 73 31.48 11.05 -4.19
C CYS A 73 32.09 9.71 -4.61
N LEU A 74 31.41 8.96 -5.48
CA LEU A 74 31.84 7.63 -5.95
C LEU A 74 32.15 7.63 -7.46
N PRO A 75 33.06 6.76 -7.94
CA PRO A 75 33.35 6.62 -9.38
C PRO A 75 32.11 6.20 -10.16
N GLU A 76 31.93 6.78 -11.35
CA GLU A 76 30.82 6.44 -12.24
C GLU A 76 31.01 5.02 -12.82
N GLU A 77 30.11 4.08 -12.50
CA GLU A 77 30.12 2.75 -13.14
C GLU A 77 29.71 2.88 -14.62
N PRO A 78 30.36 2.16 -15.56
CA PRO A 78 30.05 2.25 -16.98
C PRO A 78 28.63 1.71 -17.24
N ARG A 79 27.76 2.63 -17.66
CA ARG A 79 26.40 2.36 -18.11
C ARG A 79 26.45 1.39 -19.29
N SER A 80 26.00 0.15 -19.11
CA SER A 80 25.76 -0.74 -20.24
C SER A 80 24.60 -0.16 -21.05
N ASP A 81 24.86 0.20 -22.31
CA ASP A 81 23.87 0.78 -23.21
C ASP A 81 22.76 -0.24 -23.50
N ALA A 82 21.72 -0.22 -22.67
CA ALA A 82 20.52 -1.06 -22.77
C ALA A 82 19.85 -0.98 -24.16
N ILE A 83 20.12 0.09 -24.91
CA ILE A 83 19.64 0.32 -26.27
C ILE A 83 20.23 -0.71 -27.25
N VAL A 84 21.52 -1.07 -27.12
CA VAL A 84 22.17 -2.04 -28.02
C VAL A 84 21.61 -3.45 -27.78
N VAL A 85 21.36 -3.82 -26.52
CA VAL A 85 20.77 -5.10 -26.13
C VAL A 85 19.30 -5.19 -26.60
N ALA A 86 18.53 -4.11 -26.47
CA ALA A 86 17.15 -4.05 -26.95
C ALA A 86 17.06 -4.19 -28.48
N LEU A 87 17.94 -3.56 -29.24
CA LEU A 87 17.93 -3.66 -30.70
C LEU A 87 18.36 -5.06 -31.19
N ALA A 88 19.35 -5.68 -30.52
CA ALA A 88 19.79 -7.03 -30.85
C ALA A 88 18.69 -8.09 -30.61
N THR A 89 17.94 -7.96 -29.51
CA THR A 89 16.82 -8.88 -29.20
C THR A 89 15.67 -8.75 -30.20
N ILE A 90 15.29 -7.52 -30.57
CA ILE A 90 14.23 -7.28 -31.58
C ILE A 90 14.63 -7.89 -32.94
N LEU A 91 15.87 -7.70 -33.38
CA LEU A 91 16.36 -8.26 -34.64
C LEU A 91 16.31 -9.80 -34.63
N GLY A 92 16.66 -10.41 -33.49
CA GLY A 92 16.55 -11.86 -33.28
C GLY A 92 15.12 -12.38 -33.42
N PHE A 93 14.14 -11.72 -32.80
CA PHE A 93 12.73 -12.11 -32.91
C PHE A 93 12.20 -11.98 -34.34
N VAL A 94 12.57 -10.91 -35.06
CA VAL A 94 12.17 -10.71 -36.46
C VAL A 94 12.73 -11.81 -37.36
N LEU A 95 14.02 -12.13 -37.23
CA LEU A 95 14.66 -13.19 -38.02
C LEU A 95 14.04 -14.57 -37.73
N THR A 96 13.73 -14.84 -36.46
CA THR A 96 13.09 -16.08 -36.05
C THR A 96 11.66 -16.19 -36.60
N GLY A 97 10.90 -15.09 -36.58
CA GLY A 97 9.56 -15.02 -37.17
C GLY A 97 9.57 -15.24 -38.69
N VAL A 98 10.56 -14.67 -39.41
CA VAL A 98 10.71 -14.87 -40.86
C VAL A 98 11.06 -16.32 -41.19
N LEU A 99 11.94 -16.96 -40.41
CA LEU A 99 12.26 -18.39 -40.56
C LEU A 99 11.04 -19.29 -40.36
N LEU A 100 10.25 -19.04 -39.31
CA LEU A 100 9.00 -19.77 -39.06
C LEU A 100 7.97 -19.55 -40.17
N TYR A 101 7.86 -18.32 -40.69
CA TYR A 101 6.97 -18.01 -41.81
C TYR A 101 7.37 -18.78 -43.09
N ILE A 102 8.67 -18.83 -43.41
CA ILE A 102 9.19 -19.60 -44.56
C ILE A 102 8.94 -21.11 -44.37
N LEU A 103 9.12 -21.64 -43.16
CA LEU A 103 8.82 -23.05 -42.85
C LEU A 103 7.33 -23.35 -43.00
N CYS A 104 6.46 -22.49 -42.49
CA CYS A 104 5.00 -22.61 -42.64
C CYS A 104 4.58 -22.59 -44.12
N LEU A 105 5.19 -21.73 -44.95
CA LEU A 105 4.95 -21.72 -46.39
C LEU A 105 5.39 -23.04 -47.06
N LYS A 106 6.55 -23.58 -46.68
CA LYS A 106 7.01 -24.89 -47.20
C LYS A 106 6.12 -26.05 -46.77
N MET A 107 5.55 -26.02 -45.57
CA MET A 107 4.58 -27.03 -45.12
C MET A 107 3.24 -26.91 -45.86
N LYS A 108 2.79 -25.68 -46.17
CA LYS A 108 1.55 -25.44 -46.91
C LYS A 108 1.65 -25.86 -48.38
N LEU A 109 2.84 -25.73 -49.00
CA LEU A 109 3.12 -26.22 -50.35
C LEU A 109 3.23 -27.77 -50.43
N LYS A 110 3.70 -28.44 -49.36
CA LYS A 110 3.74 -29.92 -49.27
C LYS A 110 2.40 -30.55 -48.89
N GLY A 111 1.43 -29.79 -48.38
CA GLY A 111 0.11 -30.28 -47.96
C GLY A 111 -0.91 -30.56 -49.06
N SER A 112 -0.55 -30.35 -50.35
CA SER A 112 -1.51 -30.49 -51.45
C SER A 112 -1.59 -31.88 -52.08
N THR A 113 -0.76 -32.85 -51.68
CA THR A 113 -0.69 -34.20 -52.32
C THR A 113 -1.23 -35.36 -51.48
N PHE A 114 -1.86 -35.13 -50.32
CA PHE A 114 -2.32 -36.23 -49.44
C PHE A 114 -3.84 -36.27 -49.18
N LYS A 115 -4.64 -35.72 -50.10
CA LYS A 115 -6.12 -35.76 -50.02
C LYS A 115 -6.69 -36.71 -51.07
N LYS A 116 -6.49 -38.01 -50.89
CA LYS A 116 -7.28 -39.11 -51.51
C LYS A 116 -6.96 -40.42 -50.77
N MET A 117 -8.01 -41.20 -50.49
CA MET A 117 -8.03 -42.52 -49.83
C MET A 117 -8.12 -42.52 -48.30
N LEU A 118 -9.32 -42.31 -47.75
CA LEU A 118 -10.10 -43.35 -47.07
C LEU A 118 -11.41 -42.72 -46.55
N LYS A 119 -12.54 -42.98 -47.22
CA LYS A 119 -13.87 -42.78 -46.63
C LYS A 119 -14.84 -43.85 -47.17
N ARG A 120 -15.33 -44.65 -46.22
CA ARG A 120 -16.49 -45.58 -46.22
C ARG A 120 -16.40 -46.85 -47.07
N PRO A 121 -17.06 -47.97 -46.66
CA PRO A 121 -18.53 -48.10 -46.41
C PRO A 121 -18.85 -48.88 -45.09
N ASP A 122 -20.07 -49.10 -44.60
CA ASP A 122 -21.42 -48.55 -44.76
C ASP A 122 -22.32 -49.10 -43.62
N THR A 123 -23.42 -48.36 -43.34
CA THR A 123 -24.77 -48.73 -42.81
C THR A 123 -24.94 -49.75 -41.68
N THR A 124 -25.85 -49.57 -40.70
CA THR A 124 -27.32 -49.50 -40.86
C THR A 124 -28.00 -49.06 -39.54
N HIS A 125 -29.02 -48.16 -39.62
CA HIS A 125 -30.27 -47.95 -38.84
C HIS A 125 -30.40 -48.51 -37.38
N THR A 126 -31.01 -47.85 -36.36
CA THR A 126 -32.27 -47.08 -36.25
C THR A 126 -32.38 -46.37 -34.86
N ASN A 127 -33.29 -45.39 -34.79
CA ASN A 127 -33.72 -44.54 -33.65
C ASN A 127 -34.11 -45.27 -32.35
N ASN A 128 -33.95 -44.63 -31.18
CA ASN A 128 -35.04 -44.17 -30.29
C ASN A 128 -34.57 -43.73 -28.89
N GLU A 129 -35.46 -42.94 -28.28
CA GLU A 129 -35.46 -42.28 -26.97
C GLU A 129 -35.31 -43.18 -25.72
N HIS A 130 -35.07 -42.46 -24.62
CA HIS A 130 -35.50 -42.69 -23.24
C HIS A 130 -34.68 -43.56 -22.27
N ASP A 131 -34.30 -42.85 -21.21
CA ASP A 131 -34.37 -43.18 -19.78
C ASP A 131 -33.35 -44.09 -19.07
N GLU A 132 -32.97 -43.53 -17.92
CA GLU A 132 -32.73 -44.16 -16.62
C GLU A 132 -31.49 -45.02 -16.32
N ASN A 133 -30.84 -44.59 -15.22
CA ASN A 133 -30.21 -45.36 -14.14
C ASN A 133 -28.71 -45.72 -14.21
N LEU A 134 -28.01 -45.16 -13.20
CA LEU A 134 -26.73 -45.50 -12.55
C LEU A 134 -26.40 -47.02 -12.49
N PRO A 135 -25.15 -47.48 -12.16
CA PRO A 135 -24.00 -46.74 -11.61
C PRO A 135 -22.62 -47.05 -12.27
N ILE A 136 -21.66 -46.13 -12.16
CA ILE A 136 -20.26 -46.39 -12.51
C ILE A 136 -19.52 -46.93 -11.28
N VAL A 137 -19.11 -48.19 -11.39
CA VAL A 137 -18.11 -48.86 -10.55
C VAL A 137 -16.76 -48.20 -10.80
N ILE A 138 -16.20 -47.52 -9.80
CA ILE A 138 -14.83 -47.01 -9.85
C ILE A 138 -13.90 -48.11 -9.34
N VAL A 139 -13.18 -48.73 -10.26
CA VAL A 139 -12.02 -49.58 -9.96
C VAL A 139 -10.85 -48.68 -9.58
N GLN A 140 -10.35 -48.84 -8.36
CA GLN A 140 -9.08 -48.27 -7.92
C GLN A 140 -7.94 -48.84 -8.76
N ASN A 141 -7.08 -47.96 -9.26
CA ASN A 141 -5.69 -48.28 -9.54
C ASN A 141 -4.85 -47.10 -9.08
N GLU A 142 -4.17 -47.29 -7.97
CA GLU A 142 -3.08 -46.45 -7.49
C GLU A 142 -1.86 -46.69 -8.38
N HIS A 143 -1.26 -45.61 -8.89
CA HIS A 143 0.17 -45.50 -9.17
C HIS A 143 0.60 -44.05 -8.87
N GLU A 144 1.62 -43.94 -8.02
CA GLU A 144 2.20 -42.72 -7.45
C GLU A 144 2.98 -41.85 -8.46
N VAL A 145 3.40 -40.66 -7.96
CA VAL A 145 4.42 -39.71 -8.46
C VAL A 145 3.78 -38.57 -9.30
N THR A 146 3.76 -37.29 -8.94
CA THR A 146 4.52 -36.45 -7.99
C THR A 146 3.78 -35.13 -7.74
N GLN A 147 3.91 -34.58 -6.53
CA GLN A 147 3.77 -33.16 -6.14
C GLN A 147 3.00 -32.22 -7.09
N GLY A 148 1.70 -32.10 -6.84
CA GLY A 148 0.92 -30.89 -7.09
C GLY A 148 0.18 -30.58 -5.81
N VAL A 149 0.36 -29.38 -5.27
CA VAL A 149 -0.39 -28.86 -4.12
C VAL A 149 -1.87 -29.18 -4.32
N GLN A 150 -2.37 -30.14 -3.55
CA GLN A 150 -3.78 -30.46 -3.48
C GLN A 150 -4.47 -29.19 -2.97
N ARG A 151 -5.25 -28.55 -3.84
CA ARG A 151 -6.38 -27.72 -3.41
C ARG A 151 -7.30 -28.66 -2.63
N SER A 152 -7.19 -28.64 -1.30
CA SER A 152 -8.19 -29.25 -0.45
C SER A 152 -9.52 -28.51 -0.68
N ASN A 153 -10.52 -29.27 -1.10
CA ASN A 153 -11.93 -28.89 -1.05
C ASN A 153 -12.39 -28.90 0.43
N GLU A 154 -11.79 -28.05 1.26
CA GLU A 154 -12.38 -27.63 2.53
C GLU A 154 -13.22 -26.39 2.24
N SER A 155 -14.41 -26.31 2.83
CA SER A 155 -15.18 -25.06 2.84
C SER A 155 -14.23 -23.94 3.22
N SER A 156 -14.04 -22.96 2.34
CA SER A 156 -13.05 -21.93 2.60
C SER A 156 -13.40 -21.16 3.88
N GLU A 157 -12.35 -20.74 4.57
CA GLU A 157 -12.38 -20.35 5.97
C GLU A 157 -13.32 -19.16 6.22
N THR A 158 -13.47 -18.27 5.23
CA THR A 158 -14.28 -17.04 5.33
C THR A 158 -15.78 -17.34 5.36
N MET A 159 -16.28 -18.20 4.45
CA MET A 159 -17.69 -18.61 4.50
C MET A 159 -18.03 -19.36 5.78
N GLN A 160 -17.13 -20.22 6.26
CA GLN A 160 -17.32 -20.93 7.52
C GLN A 160 -17.49 -19.95 8.69
N GLN A 161 -16.62 -18.93 8.78
CA GLN A 161 -16.70 -17.88 9.80
C GLN A 161 -18.02 -17.10 9.74
N ILE A 162 -18.46 -16.72 8.54
CA ILE A 162 -19.72 -15.98 8.34
C ILE A 162 -20.92 -16.85 8.72
N ARG A 163 -20.93 -18.14 8.35
CA ARG A 163 -22.01 -19.07 8.69
C ARG A 163 -22.14 -19.29 10.19
N VAL A 164 -21.02 -19.57 10.86
CA VAL A 164 -21.00 -19.80 12.31
C VAL A 164 -21.45 -18.55 13.07
N ASN A 165 -21.11 -17.36 12.57
CA ASN A 165 -21.42 -16.10 13.23
C ASN A 165 -22.66 -15.39 12.67
N LYS A 166 -23.49 -16.05 11.84
CA LYS A 166 -24.63 -15.42 11.13
C LYS A 166 -25.60 -14.72 12.08
N GLU A 167 -26.01 -15.38 13.15
CA GLU A 167 -26.98 -14.83 14.12
C GLU A 167 -26.45 -13.59 14.83
N ASN A 168 -25.15 -13.59 15.15
CA ASN A 168 -24.49 -12.45 15.76
C ASN A 168 -24.38 -11.28 14.78
N LEU A 169 -23.99 -11.53 13.52
CA LEU A 169 -23.95 -10.51 12.47
C LEU A 169 -25.33 -9.89 12.24
N LYS A 170 -26.38 -10.71 12.23
CA LYS A 170 -27.77 -10.27 12.15
C LYS A 170 -28.11 -9.31 13.30
N ALA A 171 -27.82 -9.70 14.55
CA ALA A 171 -28.09 -8.86 15.72
C ALA A 171 -27.27 -7.56 15.72
N TRP A 172 -25.99 -7.61 15.34
CA TRP A 172 -25.10 -6.44 15.39
C TRP A 172 -25.42 -5.40 14.33
N LEU A 173 -25.64 -5.86 13.10
CA LEU A 173 -25.93 -4.98 11.96
C LEU A 173 -27.41 -4.60 11.92
N GLY A 174 -28.29 -5.47 12.41
CA GLY A 174 -29.74 -5.28 12.36
C GLY A 174 -30.25 -4.16 13.27
N ALA A 175 -29.46 -3.72 14.25
CA ALA A 175 -29.77 -2.53 15.05
C ALA A 175 -29.85 -1.26 14.20
N ASP A 176 -28.98 -1.15 13.19
CA ASP A 176 -29.02 -0.11 12.15
C ASP A 176 -28.32 -0.62 10.88
N PRO A 177 -29.06 -1.17 9.90
CA PRO A 177 -28.47 -1.75 8.69
C PRO A 177 -28.03 -0.69 7.67
N SER A 178 -28.31 0.59 7.89
CA SER A 178 -28.23 1.64 6.87
C SER A 178 -26.83 1.75 6.26
N ALA A 179 -25.80 1.86 7.10
CA ALA A 179 -24.44 2.06 6.62
C ALA A 179 -23.85 0.82 5.92
N PHE A 180 -24.25 -0.37 6.38
CA PHE A 180 -23.93 -1.64 5.70
C PHE A 180 -24.60 -1.73 4.32
N LEU A 181 -25.90 -1.42 4.22
CA LEU A 181 -26.64 -1.46 2.96
C LEU A 181 -26.15 -0.39 1.96
N GLU A 182 -25.87 0.82 2.44
CA GLU A 182 -25.29 1.90 1.63
C GLU A 182 -23.95 1.49 1.03
N HIS A 183 -23.08 0.86 1.83
CA HIS A 183 -21.81 0.33 1.35
C HIS A 183 -22.03 -0.72 0.25
N LEU A 184 -22.87 -1.73 0.50
CA LEU A 184 -23.13 -2.79 -0.49
C LEU A 184 -23.70 -2.27 -1.81
N ASN A 185 -24.59 -1.27 -1.75
CA ASN A 185 -25.18 -0.65 -2.93
C ASN A 185 -24.19 0.25 -3.67
N GLY A 186 -23.44 1.08 -2.94
CA GLY A 186 -22.42 1.97 -3.48
C GLY A 186 -21.36 1.22 -4.30
N PHE A 187 -20.95 0.05 -3.81
CA PHE A 187 -19.98 -0.83 -4.46
C PHE A 187 -20.62 -1.87 -5.39
N LYS A 188 -21.95 -1.84 -5.59
CA LYS A 188 -22.69 -2.78 -6.46
C LYS A 188 -22.41 -4.25 -6.13
N LEU A 189 -22.21 -4.55 -4.85
CA LEU A 189 -21.92 -5.90 -4.37
C LEU A 189 -23.18 -6.78 -4.39
N ILE A 190 -24.35 -6.15 -4.31
CA ILE A 190 -25.66 -6.80 -4.44
C ILE A 190 -26.47 -6.19 -5.59
N PRO A 191 -27.36 -6.97 -6.24
CA PRO A 191 -28.29 -6.44 -7.22
C PRO A 191 -29.27 -5.43 -6.61
N ARG A 192 -29.73 -4.45 -7.41
CA ARG A 192 -30.69 -3.42 -6.97
C ARG A 192 -31.97 -3.98 -6.34
N HIS A 193 -32.49 -5.09 -6.88
CA HIS A 193 -33.70 -5.70 -6.34
C HIS A 193 -33.48 -6.32 -4.95
N VAL A 194 -32.28 -6.85 -4.68
CA VAL A 194 -31.90 -7.39 -3.36
C VAL A 194 -31.74 -6.26 -2.36
N HIS A 195 -31.08 -5.17 -2.77
CA HIS A 195 -30.96 -3.97 -1.94
C HIS A 195 -32.33 -3.41 -1.56
N GLN A 196 -33.24 -3.24 -2.53
CA GLN A 196 -34.58 -2.72 -2.24
C GLN A 196 -35.35 -3.63 -1.30
N ALA A 197 -35.32 -4.95 -1.53
CA ALA A 197 -35.96 -5.92 -0.64
C ALA A 197 -35.40 -5.90 0.80
N ALA A 198 -34.10 -5.65 0.95
CA ALA A 198 -33.48 -5.49 2.26
C ALA A 198 -33.93 -4.18 2.95
N VAL A 199 -33.94 -3.05 2.22
CA VAL A 199 -34.42 -1.77 2.74
C VAL A 199 -35.88 -1.84 3.17
N ASP A 200 -36.73 -2.51 2.38
CA ASP A 200 -38.16 -2.64 2.67
C ASP A 200 -38.44 -3.47 3.94
N LYS A 201 -37.57 -4.44 4.26
CA LYS A 201 -37.65 -5.25 5.48
C LYS A 201 -37.18 -4.49 6.73
N GLY A 202 -36.05 -3.79 6.61
CA GLY A 202 -35.39 -3.13 7.74
C GLY A 202 -34.88 -4.11 8.82
N GLY A 203 -34.20 -3.55 9.82
CA GLY A 203 -33.77 -4.27 11.02
C GLY A 203 -32.94 -5.52 10.76
N GLU A 204 -33.11 -6.54 11.61
CA GLU A 204 -32.44 -7.84 11.50
C GLU A 204 -32.82 -8.62 10.22
N GLU A 205 -34.08 -8.56 9.78
CA GLU A 205 -34.54 -9.27 8.58
C GLU A 205 -33.87 -8.78 7.31
N SER A 206 -33.52 -7.48 7.24
CA SER A 206 -32.77 -6.92 6.12
C SER A 206 -31.37 -7.54 6.01
N VAL A 207 -30.69 -7.68 7.15
CA VAL A 207 -29.33 -8.23 7.24
C VAL A 207 -29.37 -9.72 6.92
N GLU A 208 -30.34 -10.45 7.46
CA GLU A 208 -30.50 -11.88 7.19
C GLU A 208 -30.66 -12.17 5.70
N LEU A 209 -31.52 -11.43 5.00
CA LEU A 209 -31.71 -11.56 3.56
C LEU A 209 -30.40 -11.36 2.79
N VAL A 210 -29.62 -10.36 3.18
CA VAL A 210 -28.32 -10.07 2.56
C VAL A 210 -27.30 -11.18 2.86
N LEU A 211 -27.19 -11.64 4.11
CA LEU A 211 -26.28 -12.71 4.48
C LEU A 211 -26.59 -14.00 3.71
N ASP A 212 -27.87 -14.38 3.60
CA ASP A 212 -28.30 -15.57 2.84
C ASP A 212 -28.02 -15.43 1.34
N HIS A 213 -28.18 -14.23 0.78
CA HIS A 213 -27.83 -13.95 -0.61
C HIS A 213 -26.33 -14.21 -0.89
N PHE A 214 -25.44 -13.82 0.02
CA PHE A 214 -24.00 -14.08 -0.14
C PHE A 214 -23.64 -15.54 0.13
N ILE A 215 -24.16 -16.14 1.19
CA ILE A 215 -23.88 -17.54 1.58
C ILE A 215 -24.31 -18.52 0.47
N SER A 216 -25.45 -18.25 -0.19
CA SER A 216 -25.97 -19.10 -1.27
C SER A 216 -25.15 -19.04 -2.57
N GLN A 217 -24.34 -18.01 -2.77
CA GLN A 217 -23.55 -17.84 -4.00
C GLN A 217 -22.12 -18.38 -3.93
N GLY A 218 -21.70 -18.91 -2.78
CA GLY A 218 -20.40 -19.55 -2.64
C GLY A 218 -19.29 -18.63 -2.14
N GLU A 219 -18.08 -19.17 -2.07
CA GLU A 219 -16.97 -18.58 -1.31
C GLU A 219 -16.57 -17.19 -1.77
N ALA A 220 -16.38 -17.01 -3.08
CA ALA A 220 -15.89 -15.74 -3.64
C ALA A 220 -16.83 -14.58 -3.28
N ARG A 221 -18.12 -14.85 -3.09
CA ARG A 221 -19.11 -13.87 -2.65
C ARG A 221 -19.05 -13.65 -1.13
N CYS A 222 -18.79 -14.69 -0.35
CA CYS A 222 -18.48 -14.54 1.07
C CYS A 222 -17.20 -13.75 1.34
N GLU A 223 -16.16 -13.87 0.51
CA GLU A 223 -14.97 -13.01 0.59
C GLU A 223 -15.31 -11.54 0.31
N ALA A 224 -16.11 -11.27 -0.71
CA ALA A 224 -16.57 -9.90 -0.99
C ALA A 224 -17.44 -9.32 0.14
N LEU A 225 -18.27 -10.16 0.76
CA LEU A 225 -19.04 -9.80 1.94
C LEU A 225 -18.11 -9.51 3.13
N TRP A 226 -17.08 -10.32 3.33
CA TRP A 226 -16.10 -10.10 4.39
C TRP A 226 -15.35 -8.77 4.22
N ASP A 227 -14.94 -8.44 3.01
CA ASP A 227 -14.34 -7.13 2.70
C ASP A 227 -15.31 -5.99 3.03
N ALA A 228 -16.60 -6.12 2.69
CA ALA A 228 -17.62 -5.12 3.03
C ALA A 228 -17.83 -4.98 4.54
N LEU A 229 -17.92 -6.11 5.27
CA LEU A 229 -17.99 -6.14 6.73
C LEU A 229 -16.76 -5.49 7.36
N TYR A 230 -15.58 -5.73 6.78
CA TYR A 230 -14.35 -5.10 7.21
C TYR A 230 -14.41 -3.58 7.02
N SER A 231 -14.86 -3.07 5.87
CA SER A 231 -14.95 -1.62 5.62
C SER A 231 -15.91 -0.91 6.59
N VAL A 232 -17.07 -1.51 6.90
CA VAL A 232 -18.05 -0.90 7.82
C VAL A 232 -17.78 -1.19 9.31
N ARG A 233 -16.78 -2.02 9.63
CA ARG A 233 -16.60 -2.60 10.98
C ARG A 233 -16.66 -1.60 12.13
N LYS A 234 -16.11 -0.39 11.95
CA LYS A 234 -16.01 0.62 13.01
C LYS A 234 -17.34 1.27 13.37
N GLN A 235 -18.34 1.20 12.49
CA GLN A 235 -19.69 1.67 12.77
C GLN A 235 -20.43 0.73 13.74
N TYR A 236 -19.95 -0.51 13.89
CA TYR A 236 -20.57 -1.56 14.67
C TYR A 236 -19.58 -2.12 15.68
N VAL A 237 -19.66 -1.68 16.95
CA VAL A 237 -18.68 -2.03 18.00
C VAL A 237 -18.46 -3.55 18.14
N GLN A 238 -19.52 -4.35 18.06
CA GLN A 238 -19.43 -5.80 18.20
C GLN A 238 -18.78 -6.48 16.98
N LEU A 239 -19.11 -6.00 15.77
CA LEU A 239 -18.46 -6.43 14.53
C LEU A 239 -16.96 -6.11 14.56
N TRP A 240 -16.59 -4.90 15.00
CA TRP A 240 -15.19 -4.51 15.15
C TRP A 240 -14.45 -5.44 16.13
N LYS A 241 -15.01 -5.72 17.31
CA LYS A 241 -14.41 -6.64 18.30
C LYS A 241 -14.23 -8.06 17.74
N TRP A 242 -15.22 -8.55 17.00
CA TRP A 242 -15.13 -9.85 16.36
C TRP A 242 -14.02 -9.89 15.30
N ILE A 243 -13.94 -8.88 14.43
CA ILE A 243 -12.87 -8.78 13.44
C ILE A 243 -11.49 -8.66 14.08
N GLN A 244 -11.35 -7.93 15.20
CA GLN A 244 -10.06 -7.86 15.91
C GLN A 244 -9.55 -9.21 16.37
N THR A 245 -10.45 -10.16 16.67
CA THR A 245 -10.10 -11.48 17.23
C THR A 245 -10.08 -12.60 16.20
N HIS A 246 -10.82 -12.46 15.10
CA HIS A 246 -11.00 -13.51 14.08
C HIS A 246 -10.52 -13.10 12.69
N GLY A 247 -9.95 -11.91 12.55
CA GLY A 247 -9.52 -11.39 11.26
C GLY A 247 -8.34 -12.15 10.63
N GLU A 248 -8.30 -12.12 9.29
CA GLU A 248 -7.34 -12.86 8.47
C GLU A 248 -5.88 -12.47 8.76
N ALA A 249 -5.60 -11.20 9.07
CA ALA A 249 -4.25 -10.74 9.35
C ALA A 249 -3.72 -11.28 10.68
N LEU A 250 -4.55 -11.26 11.73
CA LEU A 250 -4.17 -11.85 13.02
C LEU A 250 -3.93 -13.35 12.90
N ARG A 251 -4.80 -14.05 12.16
CA ARG A 251 -4.67 -15.50 11.92
C ARG A 251 -3.40 -15.81 11.15
N ALA A 252 -3.15 -15.13 10.04
CA ALA A 252 -1.95 -15.33 9.23
C ALA A 252 -0.65 -15.16 10.05
N ILE A 253 -0.59 -14.17 10.94
CA ILE A 253 0.57 -13.95 11.82
C ILE A 253 0.71 -15.08 12.85
N ARG A 254 -0.40 -15.55 13.45
CA ARG A 254 -0.38 -16.66 14.40
C ARG A 254 0.06 -17.97 13.75
N ASP A 255 -0.48 -18.29 12.58
CA ASP A 255 -0.18 -19.53 11.85
C ASP A 255 1.28 -19.61 11.43
N LYS A 256 1.90 -18.45 11.17
CA LYS A 256 3.31 -18.35 10.78
C LYS A 256 4.22 -17.78 11.85
N GLU A 257 3.81 -17.77 13.12
CA GLU A 257 4.57 -17.13 14.19
C GLU A 257 6.00 -17.68 14.32
N SER A 258 6.17 -19.01 14.35
CA SER A 258 7.50 -19.62 14.46
C SER A 258 8.38 -19.34 13.23
N ASP A 259 7.78 -19.24 12.05
CA ASP A 259 8.48 -18.92 10.81
C ASP A 259 8.92 -17.44 10.80
N LEU A 260 8.02 -16.53 11.20
CA LEU A 260 8.30 -15.11 11.33
C LEU A 260 9.41 -14.82 12.32
N LYS A 261 9.38 -15.47 13.50
CA LYS A 261 10.48 -15.42 14.48
C LYS A 261 11.79 -15.83 13.84
N ARG A 262 11.82 -16.93 13.06
CA ARG A 262 13.04 -17.41 12.39
C ARG A 262 13.53 -16.49 11.27
N TRP A 263 12.63 -15.91 10.49
CA TRP A 263 13.00 -15.06 9.34
C TRP A 263 13.51 -13.69 9.79
N ILE A 264 12.79 -13.04 10.71
CA ILE A 264 13.07 -11.66 11.12
C ILE A 264 14.23 -11.60 12.12
N ALA A 265 14.39 -12.60 13.00
CA ALA A 265 15.43 -12.62 14.03
C ALA A 265 16.87 -12.52 13.49
N ARG A 266 17.09 -12.83 12.20
CA ARG A 266 18.39 -12.68 11.56
C ARG A 266 18.87 -11.23 11.54
N ASP A 267 17.94 -10.31 11.28
CA ASP A 267 18.19 -8.87 11.39
C ASP A 267 16.87 -8.13 11.57
N PRO A 268 16.39 -7.92 12.81
CA PRO A 268 15.13 -7.23 13.05
C PRO A 268 15.20 -5.72 12.78
N LYS A 269 16.38 -5.15 12.50
CA LYS A 269 16.56 -3.69 12.38
C LYS A 269 15.82 -3.10 11.19
N HIS A 270 15.78 -3.81 10.06
CA HIS A 270 15.05 -3.35 8.87
C HIS A 270 13.57 -3.15 9.18
N LEU A 271 12.94 -4.15 9.81
CA LEU A 271 11.54 -4.05 10.25
C LEU A 271 11.37 -2.97 11.33
N LEU A 272 12.25 -2.91 12.33
CA LEU A 272 12.14 -1.95 13.43
C LEU A 272 12.21 -0.50 12.94
N LEU A 273 13.13 -0.18 12.03
CA LEU A 273 13.24 1.14 11.41
C LEU A 273 12.01 1.45 10.54
N GLN A 274 11.50 0.46 9.81
CA GLN A 274 10.28 0.62 9.02
C GLN A 274 9.05 0.93 9.89
N LEU A 275 8.89 0.22 11.01
CA LEU A 275 7.80 0.45 11.96
C LEU A 275 7.90 1.83 12.63
N MET A 276 9.11 2.24 13.02
CA MET A 276 9.36 3.56 13.60
C MET A 276 9.08 4.69 12.61
N SER A 277 9.62 4.61 11.39
CA SER A 277 9.44 5.66 10.36
C SER A 277 7.98 5.87 9.97
N ARG A 278 7.15 4.82 10.11
CA ARG A 278 5.70 4.88 9.88
C ARG A 278 4.90 5.25 11.13
N GLY A 279 5.53 5.47 12.28
CA GLY A 279 4.84 5.75 13.54
C GLY A 279 3.89 4.63 13.97
N GLN A 280 4.18 3.39 13.58
CA GLN A 280 3.35 2.21 13.90
C GLN A 280 3.69 1.63 15.28
N ILE A 281 4.81 2.05 15.86
CA ILE A 281 5.23 1.69 17.21
C ILE A 281 5.56 2.94 18.03
N PRO A 282 5.28 2.96 19.34
CA PRO A 282 5.72 4.02 20.24
C PRO A 282 7.24 4.09 20.38
N ASN A 283 7.76 5.26 20.77
CA ASN A 283 9.19 5.47 20.97
C ASN A 283 9.75 4.61 22.13
N GLU A 284 8.93 4.33 23.14
CA GLU A 284 9.28 3.47 24.26
C GLU A 284 9.56 2.05 23.77
N LEU A 285 8.65 1.48 22.98
CA LEU A 285 8.80 0.15 22.38
C LEU A 285 9.99 0.09 21.43
N PHE A 286 10.21 1.15 20.64
CA PHE A 286 11.37 1.21 19.75
C PHE A 286 12.69 1.16 20.52
N THR A 287 12.78 1.91 21.63
CA THR A 287 13.98 1.97 22.46
C THR A 287 14.25 0.62 23.14
N GLU A 288 13.19 -0.02 23.66
CA GLU A 288 13.24 -1.36 24.22
C GLU A 288 13.71 -2.38 23.18
N ALA A 289 13.03 -2.46 22.03
CA ALA A 289 13.35 -3.39 20.96
C ALA A 289 14.78 -3.21 20.40
N LYS A 290 15.27 -1.96 20.32
CA LYS A 290 16.64 -1.65 19.90
C LYS A 290 17.69 -2.09 20.92
N GLY A 291 17.34 -2.14 22.20
CA GLY A 291 18.21 -2.58 23.29
C GLY A 291 18.37 -4.09 23.40
N ILE A 292 17.47 -4.87 22.80
CA ILE A 292 17.50 -6.33 22.83
C ILE A 292 18.60 -6.87 21.92
N ARG A 293 19.46 -7.74 22.47
CA ARG A 293 20.57 -8.38 21.73
C ARG A 293 20.14 -9.65 21.00
N ASP A 294 19.13 -10.35 21.50
CA ASP A 294 18.59 -11.55 20.87
C ASP A 294 17.52 -11.16 19.83
N GLY A 295 17.79 -11.44 18.55
CA GLY A 295 16.86 -11.14 17.47
C GLY A 295 15.53 -11.88 17.60
N VAL A 296 15.51 -13.06 18.23
CA VAL A 296 14.28 -13.85 18.47
C VAL A 296 13.41 -13.14 19.51
N GLU A 297 14.01 -12.73 20.63
CA GLU A 297 13.32 -11.98 21.70
C GLU A 297 12.81 -10.63 21.18
N CYS A 298 13.61 -9.92 20.38
CA CYS A 298 13.21 -8.67 19.74
C CYS A 298 12.01 -8.87 18.81
N THR A 299 12.06 -9.91 17.97
CA THR A 299 10.96 -10.24 17.05
C THR A 299 9.71 -10.63 17.82
N GLU A 300 9.85 -11.41 18.88
CA GLU A 300 8.73 -11.83 19.73
C GLU A 300 8.04 -10.64 20.41
N LEU A 301 8.79 -9.70 20.96
CA LEU A 301 8.26 -8.45 21.51
C LEU A 301 7.41 -7.70 20.47
N LEU A 302 7.94 -7.53 19.25
CA LEU A 302 7.23 -6.87 18.17
C LEU A 302 5.96 -7.63 17.77
N LEU A 303 6.03 -8.95 17.56
CA LEU A 303 4.86 -9.74 17.18
C LEU A 303 3.77 -9.70 18.26
N ASN A 304 4.15 -9.79 19.54
CA ASN A 304 3.20 -9.73 20.66
C ASN A 304 2.50 -8.38 20.73
N PHE A 305 3.24 -7.27 20.55
CA PHE A 305 2.69 -5.92 20.54
C PHE A 305 1.53 -5.74 19.54
N PHE A 306 1.66 -6.31 18.33
CA PHE A 306 0.62 -6.23 17.30
C PHE A 306 -0.51 -7.26 17.55
N LYS A 307 -0.17 -8.49 17.95
CA LYS A 307 -1.16 -9.55 18.25
C LYS A 307 -2.13 -9.15 19.36
N GLU A 308 -1.63 -8.48 20.41
CA GLU A 308 -2.44 -8.02 21.55
C GLU A 308 -3.43 -6.91 21.17
N ARG A 309 -3.10 -6.11 20.15
CA ARG A 309 -3.95 -5.02 19.65
C ARG A 309 -5.00 -5.48 18.64
N GLY A 310 -4.80 -6.65 18.04
CA GLY A 310 -5.77 -7.31 17.19
C GLY A 310 -5.50 -7.16 15.69
N ASN A 311 -6.46 -7.63 14.89
CA ASN A 311 -6.34 -7.75 13.45
C ASN A 311 -5.91 -6.48 12.70
N ASP A 312 -6.40 -5.30 13.08
CA ASP A 312 -6.06 -4.07 12.36
C ASP A 312 -4.57 -3.71 12.51
N ASP A 313 -4.04 -3.89 13.71
CA ASP A 313 -2.62 -3.68 13.98
C ASP A 313 -1.76 -4.80 13.38
N CYS A 314 -2.24 -6.05 13.40
CA CYS A 314 -1.63 -7.13 12.63
C CYS A 314 -1.56 -6.83 11.12
N LEU A 315 -2.60 -6.20 10.55
CA LEU A 315 -2.60 -5.81 9.14
C LEU A 315 -1.58 -4.70 8.86
N LYS A 316 -1.42 -3.73 9.77
CA LYS A 316 -0.35 -2.72 9.68
C LYS A 316 1.04 -3.37 9.67
N LEU A 317 1.25 -4.37 10.53
CA LEU A 317 2.48 -5.16 10.55
C LEU A 317 2.70 -5.94 9.24
N LEU A 318 1.67 -6.56 8.66
CA LEU A 318 1.81 -7.24 7.36
C LEU A 318 2.25 -6.28 6.25
N PHE A 319 1.71 -5.04 6.23
CA PHE A 319 2.16 -4.03 5.27
C PHE A 319 3.59 -3.53 5.53
N ALA A 320 4.04 -3.50 6.79
CA ALA A 320 5.43 -3.20 7.12
C ALA A 320 6.36 -4.33 6.66
N LEU A 321 6.01 -5.58 6.95
CA LEU A 321 6.71 -6.78 6.51
C LEU A 321 6.83 -6.84 4.98
N GLN A 322 5.77 -6.46 4.27
CA GLN A 322 5.78 -6.41 2.82
C GLN A 322 6.70 -5.33 2.25
N ALA A 323 6.91 -4.23 2.99
CA ALA A 323 7.86 -3.19 2.58
C ALA A 323 9.33 -3.66 2.70
N VAL A 324 9.63 -4.52 3.68
CA VAL A 324 10.96 -5.09 3.94
C VAL A 324 11.14 -6.50 3.38
N GLN A 325 10.20 -6.97 2.54
CA GLN A 325 10.18 -8.37 2.08
C GLN A 325 11.44 -8.81 1.31
N ASN A 326 12.15 -7.88 0.67
CA ASN A 326 13.37 -8.21 -0.08
C ASN A 326 14.55 -8.50 0.86
N ASP A 327 14.49 -8.03 2.11
CA ASP A 327 15.50 -8.30 3.13
C ASP A 327 15.30 -9.69 3.77
N TYR A 328 14.13 -10.32 3.56
CA TYR A 328 13.77 -11.62 4.15
C TYR A 328 13.16 -12.58 3.10
N PRO A 329 13.96 -13.47 2.47
CA PRO A 329 13.49 -14.33 1.38
C PRO A 329 12.26 -15.20 1.73
N GLY A 330 12.22 -15.82 2.92
CA GLY A 330 11.08 -16.65 3.35
C GLY A 330 9.80 -15.83 3.58
N LEU A 331 9.96 -14.57 3.97
CA LEU A 331 8.84 -13.65 4.16
C LEU A 331 8.17 -13.31 2.82
N LYS A 332 8.97 -13.07 1.77
CA LYS A 332 8.47 -12.73 0.44
C LYS A 332 7.59 -13.83 -0.17
N GLU A 333 8.02 -15.08 -0.07
CA GLU A 333 7.26 -16.22 -0.57
C GLU A 333 5.93 -16.36 0.16
N TRP A 334 5.96 -16.30 1.49
CA TRP A 334 4.75 -16.39 2.30
C TRP A 334 3.76 -15.25 2.04
N LEU A 335 4.22 -14.00 2.04
CA LEU A 335 3.39 -12.84 1.75
C LEU A 335 2.75 -12.91 0.35
N GLY A 336 3.47 -13.48 -0.62
CA GLY A 336 2.95 -13.73 -1.96
C GLY A 336 1.80 -14.74 -2.03
N GLY A 337 1.72 -15.65 -1.05
CA GLY A 337 0.64 -16.65 -0.92
C GLY A 337 -0.60 -16.16 -0.16
N LEU A 338 -0.57 -14.96 0.44
CA LEU A 338 -1.70 -14.41 1.17
C LEU A 338 -2.69 -13.73 0.21
N ASP A 339 -3.68 -14.48 -0.27
CA ASP A 339 -4.68 -13.98 -1.22
C ASP A 339 -5.43 -12.74 -0.70
N PHE A 340 -5.80 -12.71 0.59
CA PHE A 340 -6.45 -11.56 1.21
C PHE A 340 -5.55 -10.33 1.23
N LEU A 341 -4.25 -10.50 1.52
CA LEU A 341 -3.30 -9.40 1.53
C LEU A 341 -3.14 -8.86 0.11
N ARG A 342 -3.20 -9.71 -0.92
CA ARG A 342 -3.21 -9.27 -2.33
C ARG A 342 -4.49 -8.50 -2.68
N ARG A 343 -5.67 -8.97 -2.24
CA ARG A 343 -6.96 -8.26 -2.42
C ARG A 343 -6.91 -6.87 -1.78
N LEU A 344 -6.46 -6.80 -0.54
CA LEU A 344 -6.31 -5.55 0.20
C LEU A 344 -5.19 -4.68 -0.37
N SER A 345 -4.07 -5.27 -0.82
CA SER A 345 -2.93 -4.57 -1.43
C SER A 345 -3.33 -3.81 -2.68
N ASN A 346 -4.29 -4.31 -3.47
CA ASN A 346 -4.84 -3.59 -4.62
C ASN A 346 -5.63 -2.34 -4.24
N LYS A 347 -6.01 -2.20 -2.97
CA LYS A 347 -6.56 -0.97 -2.39
C LYS A 347 -5.53 -0.22 -1.52
N SER A 348 -4.40 -0.83 -1.14
CA SER A 348 -3.44 -0.35 -0.14
C SER A 348 -2.27 0.47 -0.68
N PRO A 349 -1.48 1.14 0.19
CA PRO A 349 -0.32 1.96 -0.14
C PRO A 349 0.76 1.22 -0.91
N LEU A 350 0.71 -0.11 -1.01
CA LEU A 350 1.63 -0.87 -1.85
C LEU A 350 1.30 -0.76 -3.34
N VAL A 351 0.06 -0.43 -3.71
CA VAL A 351 -0.24 0.06 -5.07
C VAL A 351 0.50 1.35 -5.36
N LEU A 352 0.81 2.17 -4.35
CA LEU A 352 1.64 3.36 -4.56
C LEU A 352 3.05 2.99 -5.04
N ASN A 353 3.57 1.81 -4.67
CA ASN A 353 4.86 1.33 -5.18
C ASN A 353 4.83 0.99 -6.68
N LYS A 354 3.65 0.76 -7.26
CA LYS A 354 3.48 0.56 -8.71
C LYS A 354 3.49 1.89 -9.48
N TYR A 355 3.25 3.00 -8.78
CA TYR A 355 3.18 4.33 -9.37
C TYR A 355 4.47 5.09 -9.13
N SER A 356 4.96 5.79 -10.16
CA SER A 356 6.05 6.74 -9.95
C SER A 356 5.57 7.91 -9.08
N ASP A 357 6.49 8.55 -8.36
CA ASP A 357 6.18 9.73 -7.55
C ASP A 357 5.48 10.84 -8.36
N PHE A 358 5.76 10.92 -9.66
CA PHE A 358 5.07 11.84 -10.57
C PHE A 358 3.57 11.52 -10.68
N VAL A 359 3.22 10.25 -10.90
CA VAL A 359 1.82 9.82 -11.00
C VAL A 359 1.10 9.99 -9.65
N LEU A 360 1.77 9.68 -8.54
CA LEU A 360 1.21 9.88 -7.21
C LEU A 360 0.93 11.35 -6.91
N ARG A 361 1.80 12.24 -7.36
CA ARG A 361 1.66 13.69 -7.20
C ARG A 361 0.49 14.23 -8.00
N ASP A 362 0.34 13.80 -9.25
CA ASP A 362 -0.80 14.18 -10.08
C ASP A 362 -2.12 13.61 -9.53
N LYS A 363 -2.11 12.38 -9.01
CA LYS A 363 -3.29 11.81 -8.34
C LYS A 363 -3.76 12.67 -7.17
N ILE A 364 -2.88 13.29 -6.38
CA ILE A 364 -3.30 14.19 -5.28
C ILE A 364 -4.15 15.33 -5.84
N ARG A 365 -3.73 15.92 -6.96
CA ARG A 365 -4.47 17.01 -7.62
C ARG A 365 -5.83 16.52 -8.14
N PHE A 366 -5.85 15.38 -8.83
CA PHE A 366 -7.10 14.82 -9.36
C PHE A 366 -8.08 14.38 -8.26
N LYS A 367 -7.56 13.95 -7.11
CA LYS A 367 -8.33 13.48 -5.95
C LYS A 367 -8.59 14.56 -4.91
N THR A 368 -8.18 15.81 -5.14
CA THR A 368 -8.28 16.89 -4.15
C THR A 368 -9.73 17.09 -3.68
N ARG A 369 -10.72 17.06 -4.58
CA ARG A 369 -12.14 17.19 -4.19
C ARG A 369 -12.61 16.06 -3.27
N GLU A 370 -12.17 14.83 -3.55
CA GLU A 370 -12.54 13.66 -2.76
C GLU A 370 -11.85 13.68 -1.39
N LEU A 371 -10.59 14.17 -1.34
CA LEU A 371 -9.87 14.43 -0.09
C LEU A 371 -10.55 15.53 0.75
N LEU A 372 -11.05 16.60 0.12
CA LEU A 372 -11.77 17.66 0.82
C LEU A 372 -13.06 17.13 1.48
N VAL A 373 -13.78 16.24 0.79
CA VAL A 373 -14.95 15.58 1.34
C VAL A 373 -14.56 14.64 2.48
N ALA A 374 -13.52 13.82 2.29
CA ALA A 374 -13.12 12.83 3.26
C ALA A 374 -12.49 13.40 4.54
N LEU A 375 -11.87 14.58 4.47
CA LEU A 375 -11.15 15.23 5.56
C LEU A 375 -11.92 16.42 6.17
N ARG A 376 -13.23 16.53 5.87
CA ARG A 376 -14.02 17.75 6.11
C ARG A 376 -14.12 18.18 7.57
N ASP A 377 -14.05 17.24 8.50
CA ASP A 377 -14.40 17.54 9.90
C ASP A 377 -13.17 17.98 10.70
N ASP A 378 -12.33 17.05 11.14
CA ASP A 378 -11.16 17.33 11.99
C ASP A 378 -9.85 16.93 11.31
N LEU A 379 -8.96 17.87 11.02
CA LEU A 379 -7.63 17.58 10.45
C LEU A 379 -6.59 17.15 11.50
N THR A 380 -6.91 17.19 12.80
CA THR A 380 -5.95 16.94 13.88
C THR A 380 -5.27 15.56 13.81
N PRO A 381 -6.00 14.45 13.58
CA PRO A 381 -5.39 13.13 13.39
C PRO A 381 -4.38 13.11 12.23
N LEU A 382 -4.76 13.71 11.10
CA LEU A 382 -3.90 13.81 9.93
C LEU A 382 -2.67 14.66 10.17
N LEU A 383 -2.83 15.86 10.72
CA LEU A 383 -1.72 16.75 11.01
C LEU A 383 -0.73 16.13 11.99
N SER A 384 -1.22 15.38 12.99
CA SER A 384 -0.37 14.65 13.93
C SER A 384 0.46 13.57 13.22
N GLN A 385 -0.15 12.78 12.33
CA GLN A 385 0.57 11.79 11.53
C GLN A 385 1.58 12.42 10.58
N LEU A 386 1.22 13.52 9.90
CA LEU A 386 2.13 14.22 9.01
C LEU A 386 3.30 14.85 9.75
N GLN A 387 3.11 15.25 11.01
CA GLN A 387 4.16 15.75 11.89
C GLN A 387 5.10 14.62 12.35
N ILE A 388 4.54 13.49 12.83
CA ILE A 388 5.29 12.30 13.27
C ILE A 388 6.17 11.77 12.13
N ARG A 389 5.65 11.76 10.90
CA ARG A 389 6.36 11.32 9.69
C ARG A 389 7.31 12.38 9.12
N ASN A 390 7.45 13.53 9.78
CA ASN A 390 8.25 14.66 9.33
C ASN A 390 7.89 15.15 7.90
N ILE A 391 6.64 14.93 7.47
CA ILE A 391 6.10 15.40 6.20
C ILE A 391 5.84 16.90 6.31
N LEU A 392 5.16 17.32 7.38
CA LEU A 392 4.92 18.72 7.76
C LEU A 392 5.75 19.10 8.99
N THR A 393 6.25 20.33 9.04
CA THR A 393 6.93 20.86 10.24
C THR A 393 5.89 21.44 11.20
N ASP A 394 6.28 21.62 12.46
CA ASP A 394 5.44 22.25 13.49
C ASP A 394 4.87 23.60 13.05
N ASN A 395 5.65 24.41 12.33
CA ASN A 395 5.20 25.69 11.80
C ASN A 395 4.12 25.51 10.72
N SER A 396 4.28 24.53 9.82
CA SER A 396 3.28 24.21 8.80
C SER A 396 2.00 23.65 9.42
N VAL A 397 2.12 22.79 10.42
CA VAL A 397 0.97 22.23 11.15
C VAL A 397 0.21 23.34 11.88
N ARG A 398 0.91 24.25 12.56
CA ARG A 398 0.30 25.40 13.23
C ARG A 398 -0.44 26.31 12.24
N ALA A 399 0.17 26.60 11.09
CA ALA A 399 -0.45 27.39 10.03
C ALA A 399 -1.75 26.75 9.51
N VAL A 400 -1.77 25.42 9.31
CA VAL A 400 -2.99 24.71 8.89
C VAL A 400 -4.06 24.76 9.99
N LYS A 401 -3.70 24.56 11.26
CA LYS A 401 -4.64 24.66 12.40
C LYS A 401 -5.25 26.07 12.53
N GLU A 402 -4.43 27.10 12.40
CA GLU A 402 -4.90 28.50 12.40
C GLU A 402 -5.81 28.79 11.21
N MET A 403 -5.49 28.23 10.04
CA MET A 403 -6.34 28.37 8.85
C MET A 403 -7.68 27.65 9.03
N GLN A 404 -7.69 26.45 9.64
CA GLN A 404 -8.92 25.71 9.94
C GLN A 404 -9.82 26.52 10.88
N ALA A 405 -9.24 27.12 11.93
CA ALA A 405 -9.98 27.94 12.89
C ALA A 405 -10.55 29.23 12.27
N ARG A 406 -9.83 29.85 11.32
CA ARG A 406 -10.23 31.14 10.72
C ARG A 406 -11.10 31.01 9.48
N GLN A 407 -10.85 29.99 8.66
CA GLN A 407 -11.36 29.89 7.29
C GLN A 407 -12.05 28.55 6.98
N GLY A 408 -12.13 27.65 7.96
CA GLY A 408 -12.77 26.35 7.84
C GLY A 408 -11.86 25.24 7.30
N SER A 409 -12.30 23.99 7.49
CA SER A 409 -11.54 22.78 7.16
C SER A 409 -11.26 22.62 5.67
N GLU A 410 -12.13 23.13 4.78
CA GLU A 410 -11.95 23.03 3.33
C GLU A 410 -10.69 23.79 2.87
N LYS A 411 -10.58 25.07 3.24
CA LYS A 411 -9.41 25.89 2.92
C LYS A 411 -8.15 25.40 3.60
N ALA A 412 -8.25 24.94 4.85
CA ALA A 412 -7.14 24.35 5.57
C ALA A 412 -6.61 23.08 4.89
N THR A 413 -7.51 22.21 4.40
CA THR A 413 -7.15 20.99 3.68
C THR A 413 -6.49 21.31 2.35
N GLN A 414 -7.02 22.29 1.60
CA GLN A 414 -6.41 22.74 0.35
C GLN A 414 -4.99 23.27 0.58
N HIS A 415 -4.81 24.11 1.60
CA HIS A 415 -3.49 24.64 1.96
C HIS A 415 -2.53 23.55 2.44
N MET A 416 -3.01 22.57 3.22
CA MET A 416 -2.21 21.42 3.63
C MET A 416 -1.74 20.60 2.41
N VAL A 417 -2.62 20.36 1.43
CA VAL A 417 -2.27 19.67 0.18
C VAL A 417 -1.20 20.45 -0.59
N GLU A 418 -1.33 21.77 -0.70
CA GLU A 418 -0.31 22.63 -1.33
C GLU A 418 1.05 22.53 -0.63
N LEU A 419 1.06 22.55 0.71
CA LEU A 419 2.28 22.41 1.51
C LEU A 419 2.95 21.05 1.30
N VAL A 420 2.18 19.96 1.27
CA VAL A 420 2.69 18.61 0.97
C VAL A 420 3.27 18.58 -0.43
N MET A 421 2.57 19.16 -1.40
CA MET A 421 3.02 19.21 -2.80
C MET A 421 4.31 20.03 -2.97
N ALA A 422 4.53 21.06 -2.16
CA ALA A 422 5.73 21.91 -2.22
C ALA A 422 7.01 21.21 -1.71
N ARG A 423 6.91 20.21 -0.83
CA ARG A 423 8.09 19.62 -0.13
C ARG A 423 8.80 18.46 -0.86
N GLY A 424 8.50 18.26 -2.15
CA GLY A 424 9.23 17.34 -3.01
C GLY A 424 8.63 15.93 -3.13
N ARG A 425 9.23 15.12 -4.01
CA ARG A 425 8.68 13.84 -4.50
C ARG A 425 8.58 12.73 -3.43
N PRO A 426 9.58 12.49 -2.57
CA PRO A 426 9.53 11.38 -1.60
C PRO A 426 8.40 11.50 -0.57
N ARG A 427 7.97 12.74 -0.27
CA ARG A 427 6.95 13.03 0.74
C ARG A 427 5.51 12.83 0.24
N VAL A 428 5.32 12.79 -1.08
CA VAL A 428 4.01 12.54 -1.72
C VAL A 428 3.55 11.12 -1.44
N LYS A 429 4.45 10.15 -1.56
CA LYS A 429 4.16 8.76 -1.24
C LYS A 429 3.86 8.58 0.25
N GLN A 430 4.69 9.16 1.12
CA GLN A 430 4.47 9.12 2.57
C GLN A 430 3.17 9.80 3.00
N PHE A 431 2.71 10.84 2.27
CA PHE A 431 1.41 11.46 2.47
C PHE A 431 0.26 10.51 2.12
N TRP A 432 0.33 9.82 0.99
CA TRP A 432 -0.66 8.80 0.64
C TRP A 432 -0.68 7.64 1.63
N GLU A 433 0.49 7.22 2.12
CA GLU A 433 0.59 6.24 3.21
C GLU A 433 -0.05 6.76 4.51
N ALA A 434 0.19 8.02 4.88
CA ALA A 434 -0.42 8.62 6.06
C ALA A 434 -1.96 8.67 5.94
N LEU A 435 -2.48 9.07 4.77
CA LEU A 435 -3.92 9.03 4.49
C LEU A 435 -4.47 7.61 4.59
N TRP A 436 -3.75 6.63 4.04
CA TRP A 436 -4.17 5.23 4.15
C TRP A 436 -4.24 4.74 5.59
N ASP A 437 -3.24 5.09 6.40
CA ASP A 437 -3.19 4.70 7.81
C ASP A 437 -4.28 5.39 8.63
N LEU A 438 -4.82 6.50 8.13
CA LEU A 438 -5.90 7.26 8.74
C LEU A 438 -7.28 6.95 8.17
N ARG A 439 -7.44 5.96 7.28
CA ARG A 439 -8.76 5.45 6.87
C ARG A 439 -9.64 5.04 8.06
N GLU A 440 -8.96 4.69 9.15
CA GLU A 440 -9.53 4.39 10.44
C GLU A 440 -10.18 5.58 11.16
N SER A 441 -9.69 6.80 10.93
CA SER A 441 -10.18 8.07 11.49
C SER A 441 -11.06 8.83 10.50
N TYR A 442 -10.94 8.53 9.20
CA TYR A 442 -11.71 9.12 8.11
C TYR A 442 -12.25 8.00 7.19
N PRO A 443 -13.45 7.46 7.46
CA PRO A 443 -14.02 6.36 6.68
C PRO A 443 -14.13 6.66 5.18
N ASP A 444 -14.42 7.92 4.85
CA ASP A 444 -14.55 8.39 3.48
C ASP A 444 -13.24 8.38 2.68
N LEU A 445 -12.08 8.20 3.33
CA LEU A 445 -10.81 8.02 2.61
C LEU A 445 -10.80 6.73 1.80
N GLU A 446 -11.61 5.72 2.15
CA GLU A 446 -11.69 4.47 1.40
C GLU A 446 -12.14 4.73 -0.06
N ASN A 447 -13.05 5.69 -0.26
CA ASN A 447 -13.49 6.14 -1.59
C ASN A 447 -12.36 6.78 -2.42
N VAL A 448 -11.37 7.39 -1.76
CA VAL A 448 -10.21 8.00 -2.43
C VAL A 448 -9.30 6.91 -3.01
N PHE A 449 -9.17 5.78 -2.31
CA PHE A 449 -8.29 4.67 -2.67
C PHE A 449 -8.91 3.64 -3.63
N GLU A 450 -10.24 3.56 -3.69
CA GLU A 450 -11.01 2.65 -4.56
C GLU A 450 -10.72 2.76 -6.08
N LYS A 451 -10.19 3.91 -6.55
CA LYS A 451 -9.85 4.15 -7.98
C LYS A 451 -8.37 4.47 -8.20
N PHE A 452 -7.50 3.87 -7.41
CA PHE A 452 -6.07 4.04 -7.58
C PHE A 452 -5.51 3.33 -8.80
#